data_AF-A0A2J5HM54-F1
#
_entry.id   AF-A0A2J5HM54-F1
#
_cell.length_a   1.000
_cell.length_b   1.000
_cell.length_c   1.000
_cell.angle_alpha   90.00
_cell.angle_beta   90.00
_cell.angle_gamma   90.00
#
_symmetry.space_group_name_H-M   'P 1'
#
loop_
_entity.id
_entity.type
_entity.pdbx_description
1 polymer ?
#
loop_
_entity_poly.entity_id
_entity_poly.type
_entity_poly.pdbx_seq_one_letter_code
_entity_poly.pdbx_strand_id
1 'polypeptide(L)'
;MPTLQDPGPLGIALLPREIFWMILNQLPPKDIVRCRRVSRSWNDAFANPDNLVPLLKQLFPRAKGVREHLREGSFDDLVTSDNPGRWRKLFDQVAARYDHLSRGKPWSVQKYKLCDEFGATGEREWFQVQPWDNHASHLMQRVDCPFSESFWTYEDGLLVYPSADFSCLVLMDLESDRKFMVPFIITGKVIRRIRLQKRVLVVEWAEPKAFHWLNDSDGVHRHFASSLDVSWVDNGWRITFRNEWKIMFLGHPLSERDRFYSSHSQTHYVIYIWQPNRSLYTADEDAPIESLSVWDISKPSDYRPSLDPTGRGREDTQDPGPSIITRLGFRELGFYSVRQRGLPGVQCLHITDDDRSIEIVQNFCTGPIDRLVGPAEWVSQVQVTSIPLVGDGPCWRRFADVALPPYRGNGSLQTNPLSYAICNEPWYTIVSEAYDSEAGVGFCLHLSPASWPFDLNTSLSIRTPLSVITLKQEDIYELTNKGMIYGNERYLVGENGNRELVIYRFDRQ
;
A
#
# COMPACT_ATOMS: atom_id res chain seq x y z
N MET A 1 -69.07 -5.86 38.43
CA MET A 1 -67.81 -5.09 38.34
C MET A 1 -66.74 -6.08 37.89
N PRO A 2 -66.26 -6.02 36.64
CA PRO A 2 -65.14 -6.85 36.22
C PRO A 2 -63.88 -6.34 36.92
N THR A 3 -63.16 -7.26 37.56
CA THR A 3 -61.84 -7.02 38.14
C THR A 3 -60.90 -6.54 37.04
N LEU A 4 -60.45 -5.29 37.11
CA LEU A 4 -59.30 -4.79 36.38
C LEU A 4 -58.13 -5.71 36.70
N GLN A 5 -57.74 -6.55 35.74
CA GLN A 5 -56.45 -7.23 35.79
C GLN A 5 -55.39 -6.13 35.80
N ASP A 6 -54.61 -6.10 36.88
CA ASP A 6 -53.45 -5.23 37.00
C ASP A 6 -52.55 -5.53 35.79
N PRO A 7 -52.32 -4.58 34.87
CA PRO A 7 -51.46 -4.82 33.73
C PRO A 7 -50.07 -5.03 34.32
N GLY A 8 -49.61 -6.29 34.32
CA GLY A 8 -48.29 -6.64 34.80
C GLY A 8 -47.23 -5.69 34.25
N PRO A 9 -46.11 -5.48 34.97
CA PRO A 9 -45.15 -4.43 34.66
C PRO A 9 -44.80 -4.41 33.16
N LEU A 10 -45.11 -3.28 32.52
CA LEU A 10 -44.89 -3.07 31.08
C LEU A 10 -43.39 -3.21 30.78
N GLY A 11 -43.03 -4.27 30.06
CA GLY A 11 -41.65 -4.53 29.63
C GLY A 11 -41.23 -3.63 28.45
N ILE A 12 -39.92 -3.48 28.23
CA ILE A 12 -39.37 -2.63 27.17
C ILE A 12 -39.87 -3.00 25.75
N ALA A 13 -40.20 -4.27 25.54
CA ALA A 13 -40.75 -4.78 24.27
C ALA A 13 -42.19 -4.33 23.99
N LEU A 14 -42.89 -3.79 25.00
CA LEU A 14 -44.26 -3.29 24.89
C LEU A 14 -44.30 -1.77 24.73
N LEU A 15 -43.15 -1.09 24.70
CA LEU A 15 -43.09 0.34 24.45
C LEU A 15 -43.57 0.66 23.02
N PRO A 16 -44.30 1.77 22.81
CA PRO A 16 -44.55 2.30 21.48
C PRO A 16 -43.24 2.47 20.72
N ARG A 17 -43.25 2.19 19.41
CA ARG A 17 -42.05 2.18 18.57
C ARG A 17 -41.31 3.49 18.66
N GLU A 18 -42.02 4.61 18.69
CA GLU A 18 -41.48 5.97 18.76
C GLU A 18 -40.65 6.17 20.04
N ILE A 19 -41.18 5.72 21.19
CA ILE A 19 -40.48 5.81 22.49
C ILE A 19 -39.26 4.89 22.50
N PHE A 20 -39.37 3.69 21.93
CA PHE A 20 -38.23 2.78 21.81
C PHE A 20 -37.12 3.37 20.93
N TRP A 21 -37.47 4.05 19.83
CA TRP A 21 -36.53 4.78 18.98
C TRP A 21 -35.85 5.94 19.69
N MET A 22 -36.54 6.65 20.59
CA MET A 22 -35.90 7.65 21.44
C MET A 22 -34.82 7.03 22.33
N ILE A 23 -35.06 5.83 22.88
CA ILE A 23 -34.06 5.09 23.67
C ILE A 23 -32.87 4.67 22.79
N LEU A 24 -33.15 4.08 21.61
CA LEU A 24 -32.10 3.63 20.68
C LEU A 24 -31.16 4.76 20.26
N ASN A 25 -31.70 5.96 20.01
CA ASN A 25 -30.91 7.14 19.64
C ASN A 25 -29.97 7.63 20.76
N GLN A 26 -30.18 7.22 22.00
CA GLN A 26 -29.32 7.57 23.14
C GLN A 26 -28.25 6.51 23.43
N LEU A 27 -28.30 5.36 22.74
CA LEU A 27 -27.39 4.25 23.00
C LEU A 27 -26.30 4.16 21.92
N PRO A 28 -25.02 4.01 22.30
CA PRO A 28 -24.00 3.70 21.31
C PRO A 28 -24.25 2.30 20.72
N PRO A 29 -23.78 2.02 19.49
CA PRO A 29 -24.05 0.77 18.78
C PRO A 29 -23.70 -0.49 19.58
N LYS A 30 -22.58 -0.45 20.33
CA LYS A 30 -22.13 -1.55 21.19
C LYS A 30 -23.10 -1.87 22.31
N ASP A 31 -23.78 -0.86 22.86
CA ASP A 31 -24.69 -1.04 23.97
C ASP A 31 -26.03 -1.59 23.47
N ILE A 32 -26.46 -1.25 22.26
CA ILE A 32 -27.60 -1.90 21.57
C ILE A 32 -27.39 -3.42 21.49
N VAL A 33 -26.18 -3.88 21.15
CA VAL A 33 -25.85 -5.31 21.14
C VAL A 33 -25.87 -5.90 22.55
N ARG A 34 -25.34 -5.19 23.56
CA ARG A 34 -25.31 -5.64 24.95
C ARG A 34 -26.70 -5.71 25.58
N CYS A 35 -27.60 -4.78 25.25
CA CYS A 35 -28.98 -4.75 25.70
C CYS A 35 -29.72 -6.06 25.41
N ARG A 36 -29.38 -6.75 24.31
CA ARG A 36 -29.95 -8.07 23.96
C ARG A 36 -29.60 -9.18 24.95
N ARG A 37 -28.62 -8.97 25.84
CA ARG A 37 -28.19 -9.94 26.87
C ARG A 37 -28.93 -9.77 28.20
N VAL A 38 -29.76 -8.74 28.35
CA VAL A 38 -30.45 -8.43 29.62
C VAL A 38 -31.58 -9.43 29.91
N SER A 39 -32.44 -9.71 28.93
CA SER A 39 -33.54 -10.67 29.05
C SER A 39 -34.02 -11.12 27.66
N ARG A 40 -34.89 -12.13 27.58
CA ARG A 40 -35.52 -12.55 26.31
C ARG A 40 -36.30 -11.40 25.66
N SER A 41 -37.11 -10.69 26.45
CA SER A 41 -37.88 -9.52 25.98
C SER A 41 -36.99 -8.41 25.40
N TRP A 42 -35.84 -8.14 26.04
CA TRP A 42 -34.87 -7.18 25.49
C TRP A 42 -34.18 -7.72 24.23
N ASN A 43 -33.88 -9.01 24.17
CA ASN A 43 -33.33 -9.62 22.96
C ASN A 43 -34.26 -9.38 21.78
N ASP A 44 -35.55 -9.66 21.94
CA ASP A 44 -36.55 -9.52 20.88
C ASP A 44 -36.69 -8.06 20.42
N ALA A 45 -36.77 -7.12 21.37
CA ALA A 45 -36.89 -5.69 21.08
C ALA A 45 -35.65 -5.11 20.36
N PHE A 46 -34.45 -5.41 20.87
CA PHE A 46 -33.18 -4.88 20.34
C PHE A 46 -32.63 -5.69 19.16
N ALA A 47 -33.21 -6.85 18.82
CA ALA A 47 -32.86 -7.63 17.64
C ALA A 47 -33.85 -7.47 16.48
N ASN A 48 -34.95 -6.72 16.69
CA ASN A 48 -35.97 -6.53 15.67
C ASN A 48 -35.38 -5.85 14.41
N PRO A 49 -35.41 -6.51 13.23
CA PRO A 49 -34.93 -5.94 11.97
C PRO A 49 -35.55 -4.58 11.61
N ASP A 50 -36.82 -4.35 11.96
CA ASP A 50 -37.53 -3.08 11.71
C ASP A 50 -36.88 -1.89 12.42
N ASN A 51 -36.13 -2.15 13.48
CA ASN A 51 -35.36 -1.15 14.22
C ASN A 51 -33.88 -1.16 13.82
N LEU A 52 -33.29 -2.34 13.59
CA LEU A 52 -31.87 -2.46 13.25
C LEU A 52 -31.52 -1.94 11.86
N VAL A 53 -32.39 -2.15 10.87
CA VAL A 53 -32.15 -1.71 9.49
C VAL A 53 -32.05 -0.20 9.39
N PRO A 54 -33.00 0.61 9.90
CA PRO A 54 -32.85 2.05 9.82
C PRO A 54 -31.72 2.56 10.73
N LEU A 55 -31.42 1.89 11.85
CA LEU A 55 -30.26 2.21 12.68
C LEU A 55 -28.93 1.98 11.95
N LEU A 56 -28.79 0.88 11.20
CA LEU A 56 -27.61 0.63 10.35
C LEU A 56 -27.39 1.77 9.37
N LYS A 57 -28.47 2.21 8.69
CA LYS A 57 -28.41 3.32 7.73
C LYS A 57 -28.03 4.63 8.42
N GLN A 58 -28.55 4.89 9.61
CA GLN A 58 -28.29 6.12 10.36
C GLN A 58 -26.86 6.16 10.93
N LEU A 59 -26.40 5.07 11.53
CA LEU A 59 -25.14 5.02 12.28
C LEU A 59 -23.94 4.67 11.40
N PHE A 60 -24.15 3.82 10.39
CA PHE A 60 -23.08 3.28 9.54
C PHE A 60 -23.43 3.34 8.03
N PRO A 61 -23.90 4.49 7.51
CA PRO A 61 -24.29 4.60 6.09
C PRO A 61 -23.13 4.27 5.14
N ARG A 62 -21.91 4.52 5.60
CA ARG A 62 -20.68 4.32 4.85
C ARG A 62 -20.04 2.96 5.06
N ALA A 63 -20.55 2.06 5.89
CA ALA A 63 -19.92 0.74 6.03
C ALA A 63 -20.11 -0.08 4.74
N LYS A 64 -19.08 -0.77 4.24
CA LYS A 64 -19.09 -1.54 2.98
C LYS A 64 -20.31 -2.46 2.86
N GLY A 65 -20.56 -3.28 3.87
CA GLY A 65 -21.72 -4.18 3.89
C GLY A 65 -23.05 -3.43 3.82
N VAL A 66 -23.17 -2.23 4.37
CA VAL A 66 -24.38 -1.39 4.24
C VAL A 66 -24.48 -0.80 2.83
N ARG A 67 -23.37 -0.29 2.29
CA ARG A 67 -23.31 0.28 0.93
C ARG A 67 -23.69 -0.73 -0.15
N GLU A 68 -23.18 -1.95 -0.07
CA GLU A 68 -23.47 -3.04 -1.02
C GLU A 68 -24.98 -3.32 -1.08
N HIS A 69 -25.64 -3.45 0.07
CA HIS A 69 -27.08 -3.70 0.12
C HIS A 69 -27.93 -2.48 -0.26
N LEU A 70 -27.42 -1.24 -0.08
CA LEU A 70 -28.08 -0.02 -0.55
C LEU A 70 -28.04 0.08 -2.08
N ARG A 71 -26.90 -0.28 -2.69
CA ARG A 71 -26.73 -0.27 -4.16
C ARG A 71 -27.60 -1.31 -4.85
N GLU A 72 -27.84 -2.45 -4.20
CA GLU A 72 -28.73 -3.51 -4.69
C GLU A 72 -30.24 -3.13 -4.65
N GLY A 73 -30.60 -1.91 -4.22
CA GLY A 73 -32.00 -1.44 -4.17
C GLY A 73 -32.87 -2.20 -3.16
N SER A 74 -32.25 -3.03 -2.31
CA SER A 74 -32.92 -4.16 -1.68
C SER A 74 -33.55 -3.83 -0.32
N PHE A 75 -33.30 -2.66 0.26
CA PHE A 75 -33.75 -2.40 1.63
C PHE A 75 -35.27 -2.28 1.82
N ASP A 76 -36.02 -1.84 0.80
CA ASP A 76 -37.48 -1.68 0.91
C ASP A 76 -38.24 -2.99 0.58
N ASP A 77 -37.64 -3.91 -0.18
CA ASP A 77 -38.20 -5.25 -0.48
C ASP A 77 -37.78 -6.36 0.51
N LEU A 78 -36.80 -6.11 1.39
CA LEU A 78 -36.17 -7.12 2.27
C LEU A 78 -36.75 -7.22 3.69
N VAL A 79 -37.57 -6.28 4.17
CA VAL A 79 -38.32 -6.47 5.43
C VAL A 79 -39.27 -7.68 5.30
N THR A 80 -39.64 -8.00 4.05
CA THR A 80 -40.51 -9.10 3.64
C THR A 80 -39.79 -10.39 3.22
N SER A 81 -38.45 -10.47 3.28
CA SER A 81 -37.69 -11.65 2.81
C SER A 81 -37.10 -12.52 3.94
N ASP A 82 -37.00 -13.83 3.67
CA ASP A 82 -36.84 -15.01 4.52
C ASP A 82 -35.64 -15.11 5.51
N ASN A 83 -34.93 -14.04 5.88
CA ASN A 83 -33.82 -14.18 6.83
C ASN A 83 -33.57 -12.97 7.76
N PRO A 84 -34.42 -12.75 8.79
CA PRO A 84 -34.21 -11.72 9.82
C PRO A 84 -32.86 -11.87 10.56
N GLY A 85 -32.27 -13.07 10.56
CA GLY A 85 -30.96 -13.34 11.12
C GLY A 85 -29.81 -12.61 10.39
N ARG A 86 -29.96 -12.31 9.09
CA ARG A 86 -28.93 -11.63 8.28
C ARG A 86 -28.68 -10.21 8.76
N TRP A 87 -29.73 -9.42 8.97
CA TRP A 87 -29.61 -8.02 9.42
C TRP A 87 -29.07 -7.90 10.83
N ARG A 88 -29.48 -8.80 11.72
CA ARG A 88 -28.92 -8.93 13.06
C ARG A 88 -27.42 -9.18 12.99
N LYS A 89 -26.99 -10.17 12.18
CA LYS A 89 -25.57 -10.51 12.01
C LYS A 89 -24.78 -9.33 11.43
N LEU A 90 -25.32 -8.64 10.42
CA LEU A 90 -24.67 -7.48 9.82
C LEU A 90 -24.53 -6.33 10.83
N PHE A 91 -25.59 -6.02 11.59
CA PHE A 91 -25.52 -5.02 12.66
C PHE A 91 -24.42 -5.36 13.66
N ASP A 92 -24.36 -6.61 14.12
CA ASP A 92 -23.38 -7.05 15.12
C ASP A 92 -21.95 -6.93 14.60
N GLN A 93 -21.71 -7.36 13.36
CA GLN A 93 -20.41 -7.26 12.71
C GLN A 93 -19.97 -5.80 12.53
N VAL A 94 -20.86 -4.93 12.05
CA VAL A 94 -20.53 -3.52 11.81
C VAL A 94 -20.32 -2.79 13.14
N ALA A 95 -21.22 -2.96 14.11
CA ALA A 95 -21.14 -2.31 15.41
C ALA A 95 -19.86 -2.71 16.15
N ALA A 96 -19.52 -3.99 16.15
CA ALA A 96 -18.31 -4.47 16.81
C ALA A 96 -17.04 -3.97 16.10
N ARG A 97 -16.99 -4.00 14.77
CA ARG A 97 -15.86 -3.47 13.99
C ARG A 97 -15.56 -2.01 14.29
N TYR A 98 -16.58 -1.16 14.30
CA TYR A 98 -16.41 0.25 14.61
C TYR A 98 -16.09 0.50 16.09
N ASP A 99 -16.57 -0.36 17.00
CA ASP A 99 -16.12 -0.33 18.39
C ASP A 99 -14.63 -0.69 18.53
N HIS A 100 -14.15 -1.69 17.79
CA HIS A 100 -12.73 -2.06 17.75
C HIS A 100 -11.84 -0.98 17.12
N LEU A 101 -12.29 -0.37 16.02
CA LEU A 101 -11.62 0.79 15.40
C LEU A 101 -11.54 1.98 16.36
N SER A 102 -12.64 2.32 17.04
CA SER A 102 -12.68 3.46 17.98
C SER A 102 -11.78 3.28 19.21
N ARG A 103 -11.50 2.03 19.59
CA ARG A 103 -10.56 1.67 20.65
C ARG A 103 -9.14 1.47 20.16
N GLY A 104 -8.91 1.47 18.84
CA GLY A 104 -7.64 1.11 18.22
C GLY A 104 -7.15 -0.29 18.60
N LYS A 105 -8.06 -1.19 18.94
CA LYS A 105 -7.73 -2.57 19.32
C LYS A 105 -8.34 -3.51 18.30
N PRO A 106 -7.54 -4.20 17.46
CA PRO A 106 -8.10 -5.16 16.52
C PRO A 106 -8.87 -6.26 17.27
N TRP A 107 -9.81 -6.90 16.57
CA TRP A 107 -10.47 -8.09 17.05
C TRP A 107 -9.47 -9.26 17.09
N SER A 108 -8.69 -9.43 16.02
CA SER A 108 -7.61 -10.40 15.97
C SER A 108 -6.40 -9.91 15.20
N VAL A 109 -5.27 -10.57 15.44
CA VAL A 109 -3.99 -10.27 14.82
C VAL A 109 -3.51 -11.53 14.13
N GLN A 110 -3.36 -11.48 12.81
CA GLN A 110 -2.75 -12.56 12.03
C GLN A 110 -1.30 -12.19 11.74
N LYS A 111 -0.39 -13.15 11.90
CA LYS A 111 1.05 -12.98 11.64
C LYS A 111 1.51 -14.05 10.66
N TYR A 112 2.19 -13.64 9.60
CA TYR A 112 2.73 -14.54 8.58
C TYR A 112 4.24 -14.31 8.45
N LYS A 113 5.02 -15.36 8.68
CA LYS A 113 6.48 -15.29 8.56
C LYS A 113 6.90 -15.06 7.12
N LEU A 114 7.77 -14.08 6.92
CA LEU A 114 8.37 -13.79 5.62
C LEU A 114 9.64 -14.62 5.41
N CYS A 115 9.99 -14.90 4.16
CA CYS A 115 11.25 -15.58 3.83
C CYS A 115 12.46 -14.82 4.40
N ASP A 116 13.47 -15.58 4.82
CA ASP A 116 14.76 -15.03 5.22
C ASP A 116 15.56 -14.51 4.03
N GLU A 117 16.48 -13.59 4.28
CA GLU A 117 17.36 -13.02 3.25
C GLU A 117 18.18 -14.08 2.48
N PHE A 118 18.46 -15.21 3.14
CA PHE A 118 19.22 -16.33 2.59
C PHE A 118 18.30 -17.53 2.39
N GLY A 119 18.39 -18.14 1.21
CA GLY A 119 17.65 -19.35 0.87
C GLY A 119 18.18 -20.60 1.56
N ALA A 120 17.53 -21.73 1.30
CA ALA A 120 17.95 -23.04 1.83
C ALA A 120 19.37 -23.46 1.41
N THR A 121 19.90 -22.89 0.32
CA THR A 121 21.27 -23.13 -0.16
C THR A 121 22.31 -22.30 0.58
N GLY A 122 21.90 -21.35 1.43
CA GLY A 122 22.77 -20.34 2.04
C GLY A 122 23.14 -19.19 1.10
N GLU A 123 22.72 -19.21 -0.16
CA GLU A 123 22.86 -18.08 -1.07
C GLU A 123 21.83 -16.99 -0.72
N ARG A 124 22.18 -15.72 -0.96
CA ARG A 124 21.26 -14.61 -0.76
C ARG A 124 20.14 -14.70 -1.80
N GLU A 125 18.89 -14.75 -1.36
CA GLU A 125 17.71 -14.76 -2.23
C GLU A 125 16.94 -13.45 -2.19
N TRP A 126 17.09 -12.65 -1.12
CA TRP A 126 16.41 -11.37 -0.99
C TRP A 126 17.42 -10.27 -0.72
N PHE A 127 17.43 -9.26 -1.58
CA PHE A 127 18.26 -8.09 -1.39
C PHE A 127 17.55 -6.89 -1.98
N GLN A 128 17.06 -5.99 -1.14
CA GLN A 128 16.25 -4.86 -1.59
C GLN A 128 17.09 -3.80 -2.31
N VAL A 129 16.45 -2.92 -3.06
CA VAL A 129 17.09 -1.66 -3.46
C VAL A 129 17.16 -0.79 -2.20
N GLN A 130 18.37 -0.36 -1.82
CA GLN A 130 18.53 0.45 -0.61
C GLN A 130 17.87 1.84 -0.80
N PRO A 131 17.41 2.51 0.27
CA PRO A 131 16.87 3.86 0.18
C PRO A 131 17.98 4.90 -0.04
N TRP A 132 17.60 6.16 -0.27
CA TRP A 132 18.54 7.29 -0.24
C TRP A 132 18.74 7.81 1.19
N ASP A 133 19.98 8.13 1.53
CA ASP A 133 20.31 8.76 2.82
C ASP A 133 20.01 10.27 2.84
N ASN A 134 20.04 10.89 1.67
CA ASN A 134 19.71 12.30 1.47
C ASN A 134 18.54 12.44 0.49
N HIS A 135 17.61 13.34 0.78
CA HIS A 135 16.46 13.61 -0.08
C HIS A 135 15.97 15.06 0.09
N ALA A 136 15.56 15.70 -1.02
CA ALA A 136 15.18 17.10 -1.09
C ALA A 136 13.92 17.46 -0.28
N SER A 137 13.13 16.45 0.12
CA SER A 137 11.94 16.62 0.97
C SER A 137 12.27 16.86 2.45
N HIS A 138 13.54 16.83 2.86
CA HIS A 138 13.99 17.10 4.22
C HIS A 138 14.70 18.44 4.28
N LEU A 139 14.44 19.26 5.30
CA LEU A 139 15.10 20.57 5.42
C LEU A 139 16.63 20.42 5.52
N MET A 140 17.09 19.52 6.39
CA MET A 140 18.52 19.23 6.56
C MET A 140 19.07 18.34 5.45
N GLN A 141 18.25 18.03 4.43
CA GLN A 141 18.52 17.13 3.30
C GLN A 141 18.82 15.68 3.67
N ARG A 142 19.22 15.39 4.91
CA ARG A 142 19.36 14.04 5.46
C ARG A 142 18.00 13.48 5.86
N VAL A 143 17.74 12.23 5.50
CA VAL A 143 16.56 11.48 5.94
C VAL A 143 16.63 11.25 7.45
N ASP A 144 15.60 11.67 8.17
CA ASP A 144 15.52 11.62 9.63
C ASP A 144 15.30 10.20 10.19
N CYS A 145 14.41 9.44 9.56
CA CYS A 145 13.98 8.11 9.99
C CYS A 145 13.92 7.19 8.76
N PRO A 146 15.03 6.59 8.32
CA PRO A 146 15.06 5.76 7.13
C PRO A 146 14.41 4.38 7.39
N PHE A 147 13.59 3.94 6.46
CA PHE A 147 13.00 2.62 6.39
C PHE A 147 13.57 1.83 5.22
N SER A 148 13.71 0.53 5.45
CA SER A 148 14.01 -0.42 4.38
C SER A 148 12.77 -0.69 3.52
N GLU A 149 12.99 -0.94 2.24
CA GLU A 149 11.92 -1.39 1.35
C GLU A 149 11.31 -2.73 1.83
N SER A 150 10.01 -2.88 1.65
CA SER A 150 9.28 -4.11 1.97
C SER A 150 9.26 -5.05 0.77
N PHE A 151 9.30 -6.36 1.03
CA PHE A 151 9.07 -7.38 0.01
C PHE A 151 7.61 -7.83 -0.06
N TRP A 152 6.67 -6.96 0.28
CA TRP A 152 5.23 -7.23 0.10
C TRP A 152 4.57 -6.05 -0.58
N THR A 153 3.45 -6.30 -1.24
CA THR A 153 2.72 -5.31 -2.05
C THR A 153 1.22 -5.56 -1.93
N TYR A 154 0.44 -4.48 -2.02
CA TYR A 154 -1.00 -4.49 -1.79
C TYR A 154 -1.73 -3.79 -2.94
N GLU A 155 -2.80 -4.40 -3.45
CA GLU A 155 -3.72 -3.79 -4.42
C GLU A 155 -5.15 -4.30 -4.16
N ASP A 156 -6.07 -3.39 -3.84
CA ASP A 156 -7.52 -3.67 -3.78
C ASP A 156 -7.89 -4.94 -3.00
N GLY A 157 -7.33 -5.11 -1.79
CA GLY A 157 -7.58 -6.26 -0.94
C GLY A 157 -6.76 -7.51 -1.26
N LEU A 158 -5.90 -7.45 -2.28
CA LEU A 158 -4.93 -8.49 -2.58
C LEU A 158 -3.56 -8.13 -2.01
N LEU A 159 -2.94 -9.10 -1.36
CA LEU A 159 -1.64 -8.97 -0.72
C LEU A 159 -0.69 -10.01 -1.29
N VAL A 160 0.41 -9.59 -1.90
CA VAL A 160 1.48 -10.50 -2.34
C VAL A 160 2.67 -10.38 -1.40
N TYR A 161 3.16 -11.51 -0.90
CA TYR A 161 4.30 -11.55 0.02
C TYR A 161 5.09 -12.87 -0.08
N PRO A 162 6.36 -12.90 0.32
CA PRO A 162 7.18 -14.10 0.35
C PRO A 162 6.91 -14.91 1.61
N SER A 163 6.18 -16.02 1.49
CA SER A 163 5.83 -16.84 2.65
C SER A 163 6.97 -17.79 3.01
N ALA A 164 7.46 -17.73 4.25
CA ALA A 164 8.42 -18.68 4.77
C ALA A 164 7.85 -20.12 4.78
N ASP A 165 6.58 -20.27 5.18
CA ASP A 165 5.90 -21.56 5.30
C ASP A 165 5.87 -22.34 3.97
N PHE A 166 5.74 -21.62 2.85
CA PHE A 166 5.70 -22.21 1.52
C PHE A 166 6.99 -22.02 0.71
N SER A 167 7.94 -21.22 1.22
CA SER A 167 9.18 -20.86 0.54
C SER A 167 8.97 -20.30 -0.88
N CYS A 168 7.90 -19.53 -1.08
CA CYS A 168 7.62 -18.87 -2.36
C CYS A 168 6.75 -17.61 -2.19
N LEU A 169 6.48 -16.91 -3.29
CA LEU A 169 5.53 -15.80 -3.31
C LEU A 169 4.09 -16.34 -3.21
N VAL A 170 3.28 -15.70 -2.37
CA VAL A 170 1.86 -16.04 -2.14
C VAL A 170 1.02 -14.80 -2.37
N LEU A 171 -0.06 -14.94 -3.13
CA LEU A 171 -1.15 -13.98 -3.23
C LEU A 171 -2.24 -14.36 -2.20
N MET A 172 -2.57 -13.44 -1.32
CA MET A 172 -3.64 -13.59 -0.33
C MET A 172 -4.78 -12.62 -0.65
N ASP A 173 -5.99 -13.16 -0.69
CA ASP A 173 -7.21 -12.36 -0.71
C ASP A 173 -7.65 -12.06 0.73
N LEU A 174 -7.55 -10.80 1.13
CA LEU A 174 -7.87 -10.36 2.48
C LEU A 174 -9.37 -10.39 2.79
N GLU A 175 -10.24 -10.48 1.79
CA GLU A 175 -11.67 -10.64 2.05
C GLU A 175 -12.01 -12.08 2.45
N SER A 176 -11.40 -13.07 1.78
CA SER A 176 -11.69 -14.50 1.99
C SER A 176 -10.65 -15.26 2.82
N ASP A 177 -9.52 -14.65 3.16
CA ASP A 177 -8.34 -15.29 3.78
C ASP A 177 -7.71 -16.42 2.92
N ARG A 178 -8.10 -16.52 1.64
CA ARG A 178 -7.60 -17.57 0.75
C ARG A 178 -6.24 -17.20 0.19
N LYS A 179 -5.36 -18.19 0.14
CA LYS A 179 -3.98 -18.09 -0.35
C LYS A 179 -3.83 -18.81 -1.69
N PHE A 180 -3.09 -18.20 -2.60
CA PHE A 180 -2.83 -18.70 -3.95
C PHE A 180 -1.33 -18.60 -4.22
N MET A 181 -0.74 -19.71 -4.64
CA MET A 181 0.70 -19.77 -4.92
C MET A 181 1.01 -19.00 -6.20
N VAL A 182 1.99 -18.10 -6.16
CA VAL A 182 2.48 -17.43 -7.36
C VAL A 182 3.43 -18.39 -8.09
N PRO A 183 3.22 -18.70 -9.38
CA PRO A 183 4.06 -19.63 -10.14
C PRO A 183 5.39 -19.00 -10.56
N PHE A 184 6.19 -18.58 -9.57
CA PHE A 184 7.49 -17.97 -9.73
C PHE A 184 8.52 -18.67 -8.84
N ILE A 185 9.57 -19.20 -9.45
CA ILE A 185 10.63 -19.93 -8.74
C ILE A 185 11.63 -18.91 -8.17
N ILE A 186 11.76 -18.87 -6.84
CA ILE A 186 12.67 -17.95 -6.14
C ILE A 186 14.10 -18.47 -6.12
N THR A 187 14.27 -19.79 -5.93
CA THR A 187 15.58 -20.42 -5.84
C THR A 187 16.47 -20.09 -7.03
N GLY A 188 17.72 -19.70 -6.73
CA GLY A 188 18.70 -19.27 -7.74
C GLY A 188 18.46 -17.86 -8.29
N LYS A 189 17.65 -17.04 -7.61
CA LYS A 189 17.42 -15.62 -7.94
C LYS A 189 17.60 -14.75 -6.71
N VAL A 190 18.15 -13.55 -6.91
CA VAL A 190 18.18 -12.49 -5.90
C VAL A 190 17.03 -11.55 -6.18
N ILE A 191 15.94 -11.65 -5.43
CA ILE A 191 14.77 -10.79 -5.55
C ILE A 191 15.12 -9.39 -5.05
N ARG A 192 14.85 -8.41 -5.92
CA ARG A 192 15.13 -6.99 -5.69
C ARG A 192 13.89 -6.22 -5.25
N ARG A 193 12.73 -6.56 -5.82
CA ARG A 193 11.44 -5.93 -5.55
C ARG A 193 10.29 -6.80 -6.04
N ILE A 194 9.13 -6.63 -5.42
CA ILE A 194 7.86 -7.15 -5.92
C ILE A 194 6.81 -6.05 -5.94
N ARG A 195 5.95 -6.05 -6.97
CA ARG A 195 4.90 -5.03 -7.09
C ARG A 195 3.67 -5.57 -7.79
N LEU A 196 2.51 -5.41 -7.16
CA LEU A 196 1.21 -5.68 -7.75
C LEU A 196 0.54 -4.34 -8.05
N GLN A 197 0.21 -4.12 -9.31
CA GLN A 197 -0.47 -2.90 -9.76
C GLN A 197 -1.25 -3.18 -11.05
N LYS A 198 -2.47 -2.65 -11.13
CA LYS A 198 -3.43 -2.89 -12.23
C LYS A 198 -3.57 -4.39 -12.54
N ARG A 199 -3.61 -5.23 -11.50
CA ARG A 199 -3.70 -6.70 -11.58
C ARG A 199 -2.53 -7.39 -12.32
N VAL A 200 -1.40 -6.70 -12.46
CA VAL A 200 -0.16 -7.29 -12.96
C VAL A 200 0.86 -7.31 -11.82
N LEU A 201 1.37 -8.49 -11.51
CA LEU A 201 2.46 -8.69 -10.57
C LEU A 201 3.79 -8.66 -11.31
N VAL A 202 4.67 -7.73 -10.98
CA VAL A 202 6.05 -7.67 -11.48
C VAL A 202 7.00 -8.06 -10.37
N VAL A 203 7.91 -9.00 -10.66
CA VAL A 203 8.99 -9.44 -9.79
C VAL A 203 10.31 -9.05 -10.44
N GLU A 204 11.08 -8.21 -9.78
CA GLU A 204 12.39 -7.76 -10.24
C GLU A 204 13.47 -8.53 -9.51
N TRP A 205 14.41 -9.09 -10.26
CA TRP A 205 15.38 -10.02 -9.71
C TRP A 205 16.70 -9.99 -10.48
N ALA A 206 17.75 -10.49 -9.84
CA ALA A 206 19.08 -10.61 -10.41
C ALA A 206 19.61 -12.03 -10.30
N GLU A 207 20.56 -12.38 -11.16
CA GLU A 207 21.31 -13.62 -11.00
C GLU A 207 22.23 -13.55 -9.78
N PRO A 208 22.37 -14.64 -9.01
CA PRO A 208 23.21 -14.65 -7.81
C PRO A 208 24.69 -14.54 -8.14
N LYS A 209 25.10 -15.04 -9.31
CA LYS A 209 26.49 -15.00 -9.77
C LYS A 209 26.75 -13.75 -10.61
N ALA A 210 27.87 -13.09 -10.34
CA ALA A 210 28.31 -11.95 -11.12
C ALA A 210 28.66 -12.39 -12.55
N PHE A 211 28.17 -11.63 -13.53
CA PHE A 211 28.47 -11.78 -14.95
C PHE A 211 29.83 -11.17 -15.30
N HIS A 212 30.18 -10.05 -14.68
CA HIS A 212 31.45 -9.33 -14.86
C HIS A 212 31.82 -8.62 -13.55
N TRP A 213 33.08 -8.24 -13.35
CA TRP A 213 33.55 -7.55 -12.15
C TRP A 213 34.07 -6.17 -12.52
N LEU A 214 33.55 -5.11 -11.87
CA LEU A 214 34.04 -3.74 -12.08
C LEU A 214 35.35 -3.47 -11.32
N ASN A 215 35.50 -4.13 -10.18
CA ASN A 215 36.67 -4.12 -9.30
C ASN A 215 36.61 -5.36 -8.40
N ASP A 216 37.53 -5.48 -7.44
CA ASP A 216 37.64 -6.65 -6.55
C ASP A 216 36.43 -6.86 -5.62
N SER A 217 35.56 -5.86 -5.46
CA SER A 217 34.41 -5.87 -4.54
C SER A 217 33.04 -5.79 -5.23
N ASP A 218 32.96 -5.29 -6.46
CA ASP A 218 31.71 -5.01 -7.17
C ASP A 218 31.54 -5.91 -8.39
N GLY A 219 30.89 -7.05 -8.16
CA GLY A 219 30.38 -7.91 -9.23
C GLY A 219 29.11 -7.32 -9.83
N VAL A 220 29.02 -7.31 -11.15
CA VAL A 220 27.85 -6.89 -11.93
C VAL A 220 26.99 -8.10 -12.25
N HIS A 221 25.72 -8.05 -11.89
CA HIS A 221 24.77 -9.13 -12.07
C HIS A 221 23.80 -8.80 -13.19
N ARG A 222 23.30 -9.79 -13.94
CA ARG A 222 22.21 -9.55 -14.89
C ARG A 222 20.91 -9.38 -14.12
N HIS A 223 20.15 -8.34 -14.45
CA HIS A 223 18.85 -8.04 -13.84
C HIS A 223 17.72 -8.28 -14.84
N PHE A 224 16.66 -8.88 -14.35
CA PHE A 224 15.48 -9.27 -15.09
C PHE A 224 14.22 -8.85 -14.34
N ALA A 225 13.15 -8.62 -15.08
CA ALA A 225 11.82 -8.48 -14.54
C ALA A 225 10.95 -9.56 -15.17
N SER A 226 10.11 -10.18 -14.34
CA SER A 226 9.11 -11.14 -14.77
C SER A 226 7.74 -10.61 -14.37
N SER A 227 6.78 -10.60 -15.30
CA SER A 227 5.40 -10.19 -15.02
C SER A 227 4.44 -11.37 -15.06
N LEU A 228 3.40 -11.29 -14.23
CA LEU A 228 2.34 -12.27 -14.11
C LEU A 228 0.98 -11.57 -14.04
N ASP A 229 0.00 -12.07 -14.78
CA ASP A 229 -1.38 -11.58 -14.72
C ASP A 229 -2.12 -12.22 -13.53
N VAL A 230 -2.89 -11.40 -12.80
CA VAL A 230 -3.72 -11.81 -11.68
C VAL A 230 -5.19 -11.63 -12.06
N SER A 231 -5.91 -12.74 -12.27
CA SER A 231 -7.31 -12.72 -12.73
C SER A 231 -8.22 -13.54 -11.83
N TRP A 232 -9.48 -13.14 -11.71
CA TRP A 232 -10.50 -13.91 -10.99
C TRP A 232 -11.12 -14.95 -11.91
N VAL A 233 -11.19 -16.21 -11.48
CA VAL A 233 -11.77 -17.31 -12.26
C VAL A 233 -12.58 -18.25 -11.38
N ASP A 234 -13.84 -18.49 -11.76
CA ASP A 234 -14.86 -19.44 -11.26
C ASP A 234 -15.11 -19.51 -9.74
N ASN A 235 -14.06 -19.51 -8.90
CA ASN A 235 -14.11 -19.36 -7.46
C ASN A 235 -12.71 -19.09 -6.87
N GLY A 236 -11.88 -18.22 -7.46
CA GLY A 236 -10.58 -17.87 -6.89
C GLY A 236 -9.67 -17.09 -7.81
N TRP A 237 -8.48 -16.77 -7.33
CA TRP A 237 -7.46 -16.07 -8.11
C TRP A 237 -6.61 -17.04 -8.92
N ARG A 238 -6.42 -16.71 -10.20
CA ARG A 238 -5.50 -17.37 -11.11
C ARG A 238 -4.34 -16.41 -11.39
N ILE A 239 -3.12 -16.90 -11.18
CA ILE A 239 -1.89 -16.18 -11.50
C ILE A 239 -1.21 -16.88 -12.67
N THR A 240 -0.98 -16.17 -13.76
CA THR A 240 -0.36 -16.72 -14.98
C THR A 240 0.88 -15.93 -15.37
N PHE A 241 1.99 -16.61 -15.66
CA PHE A 241 3.17 -15.98 -16.22
C PHE A 241 2.80 -15.25 -17.52
N ARG A 242 3.33 -14.04 -17.69
CA ARG A 242 3.06 -13.19 -18.84
C ARG A 242 4.30 -12.94 -19.66
N ASN A 243 5.36 -12.41 -19.04
CA ASN A 243 6.58 -11.98 -19.74
C ASN A 243 7.81 -12.09 -18.84
N GLU A 244 8.99 -12.18 -19.47
CA GLU A 244 10.28 -11.90 -18.82
C GLU A 244 11.18 -11.08 -19.74
N TRP A 245 11.85 -10.06 -19.20
CA TRP A 245 12.79 -9.25 -19.96
C TRP A 245 14.01 -8.87 -19.13
N LYS A 246 15.13 -8.64 -19.82
CA LYS A 246 16.35 -8.13 -19.22
C LYS A 246 16.21 -6.63 -19.02
N ILE A 247 16.16 -6.17 -17.77
CA ILE A 247 15.86 -4.77 -17.45
C ILE A 247 17.01 -3.85 -17.88
N MET A 248 18.23 -4.36 -17.83
CA MET A 248 19.43 -3.64 -18.25
C MET A 248 20.42 -4.51 -19.00
N PHE A 249 21.01 -3.95 -20.06
CA PHE A 249 21.97 -4.65 -20.90
C PHE A 249 23.25 -5.08 -20.15
N LEU A 250 23.88 -4.16 -19.41
CA LEU A 250 25.14 -4.45 -18.71
C LEU A 250 24.95 -5.10 -17.34
N GLY A 251 23.76 -4.97 -16.75
CA GLY A 251 23.51 -5.41 -15.38
C GLY A 251 23.92 -4.38 -14.32
N HIS A 252 23.61 -4.65 -13.05
CA HIS A 252 23.94 -3.78 -11.91
C HIS A 252 24.68 -4.56 -10.84
N PRO A 253 25.60 -3.91 -10.11
CA PRO A 253 26.09 -4.43 -8.84
C PRO A 253 24.96 -4.67 -7.85
N LEU A 254 25.05 -5.76 -7.09
CA LEU A 254 24.24 -5.97 -5.90
C LEU A 254 24.89 -5.23 -4.71
N SER A 255 24.93 -3.89 -4.83
CA SER A 255 25.56 -3.00 -3.86
C SER A 255 24.53 -2.17 -3.09
N GLU A 256 25.02 -1.50 -2.05
CA GLU A 256 24.25 -0.50 -1.30
C GLU A 256 24.26 0.87 -1.94
N ARG A 257 24.89 1.08 -3.11
CA ARG A 257 24.99 2.41 -3.75
C ARG A 257 24.18 2.53 -5.03
N ASP A 258 24.10 1.45 -5.81
CA ASP A 258 23.32 1.42 -7.03
C ASP A 258 21.82 1.41 -6.69
N ARG A 259 21.04 2.19 -7.42
CA ARG A 259 19.60 2.37 -7.20
C ARG A 259 18.88 2.19 -8.52
N PHE A 260 17.73 1.55 -8.46
CA PHE A 260 16.76 1.67 -9.52
C PHE A 260 15.36 1.68 -8.93
N TYR A 261 14.47 2.37 -9.64
CA TYR A 261 13.08 2.45 -9.27
C TYR A 261 12.21 2.26 -10.48
N SER A 262 11.14 1.51 -10.31
CA SER A 262 10.27 1.11 -11.39
C SER A 262 8.84 1.48 -11.10
N SER A 263 7.99 1.34 -12.10
CA SER A 263 6.53 1.37 -12.01
C SER A 263 5.95 0.69 -13.24
N HIS A 264 4.69 0.29 -13.21
CA HIS A 264 4.08 -0.36 -14.35
C HIS A 264 2.57 -0.16 -14.40
N SER A 265 2.04 -0.24 -15.62
CA SER A 265 0.62 -0.43 -15.89
C SER A 265 0.38 -1.85 -16.39
N GLN A 266 -0.80 -2.12 -16.94
CA GLN A 266 -1.08 -3.41 -17.57
C GLN A 266 -0.31 -3.60 -18.88
N THR A 267 0.19 -2.53 -19.49
CA THR A 267 0.77 -2.53 -20.83
C THR A 267 2.21 -2.02 -20.86
N HIS A 268 2.62 -1.22 -19.89
CA HIS A 268 3.94 -0.59 -19.88
C HIS A 268 4.68 -0.85 -18.56
N TYR A 269 6.00 -0.96 -18.64
CA TYR A 269 6.90 -0.97 -17.49
C TYR A 269 7.94 0.13 -17.66
N VAL A 270 8.09 0.97 -16.64
CA VAL A 270 9.10 2.04 -16.59
C VAL A 270 10.11 1.75 -15.50
N ILE A 271 11.38 2.05 -15.77
CA ILE A 271 12.45 2.01 -14.78
C ILE A 271 13.34 3.25 -14.89
N TYR A 272 13.59 3.88 -13.75
CA TYR A 272 14.57 4.92 -13.50
C TYR A 272 15.79 4.32 -12.81
N ILE A 273 16.96 4.50 -13.38
CA ILE A 273 18.23 3.99 -12.89
C ILE A 273 19.08 5.16 -12.41
N TRP A 274 19.70 4.98 -11.26
CA TRP A 274 20.64 5.93 -10.67
C TRP A 274 21.86 5.16 -10.18
N GLN A 275 23.02 5.44 -10.77
CA GLN A 275 24.28 4.83 -10.36
C GLN A 275 25.29 5.91 -10.01
N PRO A 276 26.00 5.78 -8.87
CA PRO A 276 27.08 6.69 -8.57
C PRO A 276 28.14 6.62 -9.67
N ASN A 277 28.74 7.76 -10.01
CA ASN A 277 29.90 7.73 -10.89
C ASN A 277 31.07 7.07 -10.14
N ARG A 278 31.69 6.07 -10.76
CA ARG A 278 32.80 5.28 -10.20
C ARG A 278 34.16 5.68 -10.82
N SER A 279 34.18 6.71 -11.66
CA SER A 279 35.39 7.25 -12.29
C SER A 279 36.21 8.06 -11.30
N LEU A 280 37.46 7.64 -11.06
CA LEU A 280 38.43 8.34 -10.20
C LEU A 280 38.96 9.65 -10.81
N TYR A 281 38.75 9.88 -12.11
CA TYR A 281 39.40 10.96 -12.87
C TYR A 281 38.49 12.15 -13.21
N THR A 282 37.20 12.07 -12.89
CA THR A 282 36.19 13.09 -13.23
C THR A 282 35.54 13.68 -11.98
N ALA A 283 36.29 13.80 -10.89
CA ALA A 283 35.80 14.18 -9.56
C ALA A 283 35.11 15.56 -9.50
N ASP A 284 35.32 16.43 -10.50
CA ASP A 284 34.62 17.73 -10.61
C ASP A 284 33.34 17.66 -11.49
N GLU A 285 33.17 16.61 -12.30
CA GLU A 285 31.95 16.32 -13.10
C GLU A 285 31.08 15.21 -12.45
N ASP A 286 31.04 15.19 -11.11
CA ASP A 286 30.59 14.15 -10.17
C ASP A 286 29.08 13.79 -10.20
N ALA A 287 28.45 13.86 -11.37
CA ALA A 287 27.04 13.55 -11.55
C ALA A 287 26.84 12.03 -11.73
N PRO A 288 25.86 11.43 -11.04
CA PRO A 288 25.50 10.02 -11.21
C PRO A 288 25.09 9.71 -12.65
N ILE A 289 25.32 8.47 -13.07
CA ILE A 289 24.84 7.93 -14.33
C ILE A 289 23.35 7.64 -14.14
N GLU A 290 22.52 8.38 -14.87
CA GLU A 290 21.08 8.33 -14.75
C GLU A 290 20.46 7.96 -16.09
N SER A 291 19.46 7.09 -16.06
CA SER A 291 18.68 6.75 -17.25
C SER A 291 17.25 6.36 -16.89
N LEU A 292 16.33 6.57 -17.81
CA LEU A 292 14.96 6.08 -17.73
C LEU A 292 14.66 5.25 -18.97
N SER A 293 14.09 4.06 -18.79
CA SER A 293 13.68 3.19 -19.89
C SER A 293 12.23 2.78 -19.74
N VAL A 294 11.49 2.74 -20.86
CA VAL A 294 10.12 2.23 -20.91
C VAL A 294 10.05 1.03 -21.83
N TRP A 295 9.38 -0.01 -21.33
CA TRP A 295 9.09 -1.25 -22.02
C TRP A 295 7.59 -1.35 -22.30
N ASP A 296 7.25 -1.77 -23.51
CA ASP A 296 5.96 -2.39 -23.81
C ASP A 296 5.99 -3.82 -23.26
N ILE A 297 5.07 -4.13 -22.35
CA ILE A 297 4.85 -5.45 -21.77
C ILE A 297 3.43 -5.97 -22.07
N SER A 298 2.74 -5.35 -23.03
CA SER A 298 1.34 -5.64 -23.37
C SER A 298 1.16 -7.04 -23.95
N LYS A 299 2.10 -7.50 -24.78
CA LYS A 299 2.05 -8.81 -25.45
C LYS A 299 2.69 -9.88 -24.58
N PRO A 300 1.98 -10.97 -24.23
CA PRO A 300 2.57 -12.11 -23.53
C PRO A 300 3.63 -12.82 -24.39
N SER A 301 4.63 -13.40 -23.73
CA SER A 301 5.76 -14.10 -24.32
C SER A 301 6.26 -15.16 -23.35
N ASP A 302 6.38 -16.39 -23.86
CA ASP A 302 6.94 -17.52 -23.10
C ASP A 302 8.48 -17.51 -23.11
N TYR A 303 9.09 -16.70 -24.00
CA TYR A 303 10.54 -16.58 -24.08
C TYR A 303 11.14 -15.97 -22.81
N ARG A 304 12.16 -16.64 -22.27
CA ARG A 304 12.84 -16.24 -21.03
C ARG A 304 14.31 -15.93 -21.29
N PRO A 305 14.72 -14.65 -21.36
CA PRO A 305 16.10 -14.29 -21.62
C PRO A 305 17.07 -14.74 -20.52
N SER A 306 16.57 -15.07 -19.32
CA SER A 306 17.40 -15.70 -18.28
C SER A 306 17.85 -17.12 -18.62
N LEU A 307 17.06 -17.86 -19.40
CA LEU A 307 17.34 -19.23 -19.81
C LEU A 307 18.10 -19.30 -21.14
N ASP A 308 18.12 -18.22 -21.91
CA ASP A 308 18.93 -18.07 -23.13
C ASP A 308 19.81 -16.81 -23.09
N PRO A 309 21.00 -16.90 -22.46
CA PRO A 309 22.01 -15.84 -22.48
C PRO A 309 22.41 -15.36 -23.88
N THR A 310 22.26 -16.21 -24.91
CA THR A 310 22.74 -15.94 -26.27
C THR A 310 21.73 -15.20 -27.12
N GLY A 311 20.45 -15.20 -26.73
CA GLY A 311 19.36 -14.60 -27.49
C GLY A 311 19.01 -15.32 -28.79
N ARG A 312 19.61 -16.49 -29.04
CA ARG A 312 19.46 -17.23 -30.32
C ARG A 312 18.15 -17.97 -30.43
N GLY A 313 17.50 -18.25 -29.31
CA GLY A 313 16.19 -18.90 -29.23
C GLY A 313 15.01 -17.93 -29.37
N ARG A 314 15.27 -16.62 -29.51
CA ARG A 314 14.20 -15.64 -29.77
C ARG A 314 13.80 -15.70 -31.24
N GLU A 315 12.61 -16.21 -31.52
CA GLU A 315 12.01 -16.14 -32.85
C GLU A 315 11.31 -14.79 -33.05
N ASP A 316 12.04 -13.79 -33.54
CA ASP A 316 11.59 -12.39 -33.70
C ASP A 316 10.27 -12.21 -34.49
N THR A 317 9.84 -13.21 -35.27
CA THR A 317 8.64 -13.15 -36.09
C THR A 317 7.39 -13.76 -35.45
N GLN A 318 7.53 -14.59 -34.41
CA GLN A 318 6.40 -15.29 -33.77
C GLN A 318 6.13 -14.79 -32.34
N ASP A 319 7.16 -14.33 -31.64
CA ASP A 319 7.05 -13.86 -30.26
C ASP A 319 7.62 -12.44 -30.11
N PRO A 320 6.80 -11.39 -30.33
CA PRO A 320 7.28 -10.02 -30.23
C PRO A 320 7.77 -9.69 -28.81
N GLY A 321 7.18 -10.34 -27.79
CA GLY A 321 7.47 -10.16 -26.37
C GLY A 321 7.68 -8.71 -25.91
N PRO A 322 8.31 -8.52 -24.75
CA PRO A 322 8.65 -7.20 -24.27
C PRO A 322 9.61 -6.46 -25.22
N SER A 323 9.32 -5.19 -25.47
CA SER A 323 10.14 -4.34 -26.34
C SER A 323 10.28 -2.94 -25.76
N ILE A 324 11.32 -2.22 -26.15
CA ILE A 324 11.61 -0.89 -25.60
C ILE A 324 10.96 0.16 -26.46
N ILE A 325 10.16 1.03 -25.83
CA ILE A 325 9.49 2.15 -26.47
C ILE A 325 10.40 3.37 -26.47
N THR A 326 10.97 3.70 -25.31
CA THR A 326 11.83 4.88 -25.17
C THR A 326 12.96 4.66 -24.15
N ARG A 327 14.06 5.38 -24.36
CA ARG A 327 15.22 5.45 -23.47
C ARG A 327 15.67 6.89 -23.36
N LEU A 328 15.63 7.42 -22.15
CA LEU A 328 16.12 8.75 -21.81
C LEU A 328 17.43 8.59 -21.05
N GLY A 329 18.54 9.04 -21.62
CA GLY A 329 19.80 9.12 -20.92
C GLY A 329 19.88 10.38 -20.05
N PHE A 330 21.02 10.59 -19.43
CA PHE A 330 21.25 11.76 -18.58
C PHE A 330 21.06 13.10 -19.31
N ARG A 331 21.25 13.16 -20.64
CA ARG A 331 21.04 14.39 -21.43
C ARG A 331 19.55 14.70 -21.55
N GLU A 332 18.75 13.71 -21.91
CA GLU A 332 17.30 13.84 -22.08
C GLU A 332 16.61 14.08 -20.73
N LEU A 333 17.03 13.37 -19.67
CA LEU A 333 16.58 13.65 -18.30
C LEU A 333 16.95 15.09 -17.86
N GLY A 334 18.11 15.59 -18.34
CA GLY A 334 18.54 16.96 -18.12
C GLY A 334 17.68 17.98 -18.86
N PHE A 335 17.34 17.70 -20.12
CA PHE A 335 16.41 18.50 -20.93
C PHE A 335 15.05 18.65 -20.24
N TYR A 336 14.50 17.55 -19.72
CA TYR A 336 13.25 17.56 -18.95
C TYR A 336 13.40 18.05 -17.50
N SER A 337 14.61 18.41 -17.07
CA SER A 337 14.98 18.83 -15.70
C SER A 337 14.51 17.86 -14.60
N VAL A 338 14.52 16.56 -14.88
CA VAL A 338 14.12 15.48 -13.95
C VAL A 338 15.30 14.66 -13.45
N ARG A 339 16.54 15.11 -13.71
CA ARG A 339 17.73 14.48 -13.10
C ARG A 339 17.72 14.65 -11.59
N GLN A 340 17.99 13.58 -10.88
CA GLN A 340 18.07 13.56 -9.42
C GLN A 340 19.45 13.99 -8.91
N ARG A 341 20.51 13.70 -9.67
CA ARG A 341 21.90 14.04 -9.29
C ARG A 341 22.21 13.59 -7.85
N GLY A 342 22.96 14.38 -7.08
CA GLY A 342 23.34 14.06 -5.69
C GLY A 342 22.26 14.35 -4.62
N LEU A 343 21.16 15.02 -4.99
CA LEU A 343 20.06 15.33 -4.07
C LEU A 343 18.72 14.92 -4.71
N PRO A 344 18.33 13.64 -4.60
CA PRO A 344 17.09 13.16 -5.18
C PRO A 344 15.90 13.87 -4.53
N GLY A 345 14.91 14.21 -5.36
CA GLY A 345 13.62 14.72 -4.91
C GLY A 345 12.45 13.84 -5.35
N VAL A 346 12.68 12.84 -6.19
CA VAL A 346 11.63 11.96 -6.71
C VAL A 346 11.01 11.11 -5.60
N GLN A 347 9.68 11.17 -5.52
CA GLN A 347 8.86 10.38 -4.60
C GLN A 347 7.83 9.52 -5.30
N CYS A 348 7.50 9.81 -6.56
CA CYS A 348 6.58 8.98 -7.33
C CYS A 348 7.07 8.83 -8.76
N LEU A 349 6.97 7.61 -9.28
CA LEU A 349 7.12 7.28 -10.69
C LEU A 349 5.86 6.55 -11.13
N HIS A 350 5.09 7.14 -12.04
CA HIS A 350 3.78 6.63 -12.44
C HIS A 350 3.61 6.71 -13.96
N ILE A 351 2.91 5.73 -14.53
CA ILE A 351 2.44 5.75 -15.91
C ILE A 351 0.99 6.19 -15.88
N THR A 352 0.63 7.25 -16.60
CA THR A 352 -0.74 7.79 -16.62
C THR A 352 -1.78 6.72 -16.96
N ASP A 353 -3.00 6.84 -16.45
CA ASP A 353 -4.06 5.83 -16.66
C ASP A 353 -4.42 5.62 -18.14
N ASP A 354 -4.13 6.59 -19.01
CA ASP A 354 -4.30 6.48 -20.46
C ASP A 354 -3.11 5.82 -21.17
N ASP A 355 -2.07 5.40 -20.43
CA ASP A 355 -0.83 4.81 -20.92
C ASP A 355 -0.13 5.69 -21.97
N ARG A 356 -0.16 7.02 -21.81
CA ARG A 356 0.46 7.96 -22.78
C ARG A 356 1.64 8.73 -22.25
N SER A 357 1.78 8.87 -20.93
CA SER A 357 2.84 9.66 -20.32
C SER A 357 3.38 9.01 -19.06
N ILE A 358 4.62 9.38 -18.73
CA ILE A 358 5.26 9.09 -17.46
C ILE A 358 5.19 10.34 -16.62
N GLU A 359 4.72 10.23 -15.38
CA GLU A 359 4.78 11.29 -14.40
C GLU A 359 5.87 11.00 -13.39
N ILE A 360 6.82 11.93 -13.32
CA ILE A 360 7.84 11.98 -12.27
C ILE A 360 7.39 13.04 -11.28
N VAL A 361 7.08 12.62 -10.07
CA VAL A 361 6.65 13.50 -8.98
C VAL A 361 7.80 13.71 -8.03
N GLN A 362 8.18 14.97 -7.84
CA GLN A 362 9.27 15.38 -6.96
C GLN A 362 8.72 16.22 -5.80
N ASN A 363 9.29 16.04 -4.61
CA ASN A 363 8.93 16.78 -3.41
C ASN A 363 10.16 17.51 -2.85
N PHE A 364 10.01 18.81 -2.69
CA PHE A 364 11.03 19.70 -2.16
C PHE A 364 10.53 20.33 -0.85
N CYS A 365 11.34 20.27 0.19
CA CYS A 365 11.12 21.08 1.37
C CYS A 365 11.55 22.51 1.07
N THR A 366 10.60 23.44 1.13
CA THR A 366 10.85 24.87 0.94
C THR A 366 10.45 25.64 2.18
N GLY A 367 11.15 26.73 2.48
CA GLY A 367 10.91 27.52 3.69
C GLY A 367 12.16 28.25 4.14
N PRO A 368 12.08 29.10 5.18
CA PRO A 368 13.24 29.80 5.70
C PRO A 368 14.24 28.80 6.29
N ILE A 369 15.51 28.97 5.94
CA ILE A 369 16.63 28.14 6.45
C ILE A 369 17.13 28.68 7.81
N ASP A 370 16.54 29.78 8.31
CA ASP A 370 16.91 30.36 9.59
C ASP A 370 16.60 29.37 10.73
N ARG A 371 17.61 29.15 11.59
CA ARG A 371 17.49 28.26 12.75
C ARG A 371 16.47 28.75 13.78
N LEU A 372 16.07 30.02 13.69
CA LEU A 372 15.04 30.63 14.54
C LEU A 372 13.61 30.37 14.00
N VAL A 373 13.47 29.87 12.77
CA VAL A 373 12.19 29.55 12.15
C VAL A 373 11.83 28.09 12.40
N GLY A 374 10.65 27.88 12.98
CA GLY A 374 10.15 26.54 13.29
C GLY A 374 9.70 25.77 12.04
N PRO A 375 9.55 24.43 12.14
CA PRO A 375 9.10 23.56 11.05
C PRO A 375 7.73 23.93 10.45
N ALA A 376 6.91 24.70 11.18
CA ALA A 376 5.60 25.16 10.74
C ALA A 376 5.63 26.10 9.53
N GLU A 377 6.77 26.76 9.27
CA GLU A 377 6.93 27.63 8.10
C GLU A 377 7.43 26.86 6.86
N TRP A 378 7.68 25.56 6.99
CA TRP A 378 8.14 24.72 5.88
C TRP A 378 6.97 24.16 5.09
N VAL A 379 7.15 24.13 3.77
CA VAL A 379 6.14 23.73 2.81
C VAL A 379 6.68 22.59 1.94
N SER A 380 5.87 21.54 1.79
CA SER A 380 6.07 20.51 0.77
C SER A 380 5.71 21.11 -0.60
N GLN A 381 6.72 21.43 -1.40
CA GLN A 381 6.54 21.86 -2.78
C GLN A 381 6.59 20.64 -3.69
N VAL A 382 5.43 20.23 -4.19
CA VAL A 382 5.29 19.07 -5.07
C VAL A 382 5.30 19.53 -6.52
N GLN A 383 6.25 19.03 -7.30
CA GLN A 383 6.37 19.28 -8.73
C GLN A 383 6.10 17.98 -9.50
N VAL A 384 5.18 18.03 -10.46
CA VAL A 384 4.89 16.93 -11.37
C VAL A 384 5.43 17.29 -12.75
N THR A 385 6.25 16.39 -13.31
CA THR A 385 6.72 16.48 -14.70
C THR A 385 6.19 15.30 -15.49
N SER A 386 5.29 15.56 -16.43
CA SER A 386 4.70 14.57 -17.34
C SER A 386 5.48 14.54 -18.66
N ILE A 387 6.08 13.40 -18.99
CA ILE A 387 6.87 13.17 -20.21
C ILE A 387 6.09 12.19 -21.11
N PRO A 388 5.81 12.54 -22.37
CA PRO A 388 5.15 11.64 -23.31
C PRO A 388 5.95 10.34 -23.51
N LEU A 389 5.24 9.21 -23.58
CA LEU A 389 5.85 7.91 -23.85
C LEU A 389 6.34 7.77 -25.29
N VAL A 390 5.59 8.35 -26.23
CA VAL A 390 5.85 8.28 -27.68
C VAL A 390 5.92 9.68 -28.26
N GLY A 391 6.98 9.95 -29.02
CA GLY A 391 7.22 11.21 -29.73
C GLY A 391 7.99 12.26 -28.93
N ASP A 392 8.41 13.31 -29.64
CA ASP A 392 9.22 14.42 -29.10
C ASP A 392 8.33 15.60 -28.68
N GLY A 393 7.28 15.31 -27.90
CA GLY A 393 6.33 16.31 -27.42
C GLY A 393 6.88 17.15 -26.25
N PRO A 394 6.38 18.37 -26.03
CA PRO A 394 6.73 19.14 -24.84
C PRO A 394 6.35 18.37 -23.57
N CYS A 395 7.21 18.43 -22.54
CA CYS A 395 6.81 17.95 -21.22
C CYS A 395 5.85 18.94 -20.56
N TRP A 396 4.86 18.42 -19.85
CA TRP A 396 4.01 19.26 -19.00
C TRP A 396 4.57 19.28 -17.59
N ARG A 397 4.92 20.47 -17.10
CA ARG A 397 5.40 20.67 -15.73
C ARG A 397 4.42 21.54 -14.95
N ARG A 398 4.06 21.10 -13.74
CA ARG A 398 3.15 21.81 -12.85
C ARG A 398 3.57 21.65 -11.40
N PHE A 399 3.32 22.68 -10.60
CA PHE A 399 3.27 22.52 -9.15
C PHE A 399 1.89 22.00 -8.78
N ALA A 400 1.86 20.94 -7.98
CA ALA A 400 0.62 20.38 -7.48
C ALA A 400 0.31 20.99 -6.12
N ASP A 401 -0.94 21.43 -5.92
CA ASP A 401 -1.43 21.95 -4.63
C ASP A 401 -1.81 20.78 -3.71
N VAL A 402 -0.82 19.94 -3.42
CA VAL A 402 -0.90 18.79 -2.53
C VAL A 402 0.38 18.69 -1.73
N ALA A 403 0.31 18.08 -0.55
CA ALA A 403 1.50 17.76 0.24
C ALA A 403 1.82 16.28 0.13
N LEU A 404 3.11 15.94 0.07
CA LEU A 404 3.58 14.57 0.22
C LEU A 404 4.35 14.45 1.53
N PRO A 405 4.26 13.30 2.24
CA PRO A 405 5.12 13.07 3.39
C PRO A 405 6.60 13.08 2.96
N PRO A 406 7.55 13.45 3.84
CA PRO A 406 8.96 13.34 3.54
C PRO A 406 9.36 11.92 3.16
N TYR A 407 10.30 11.80 2.21
CA TYR A 407 10.83 10.52 1.77
C TYR A 407 11.56 9.85 2.93
N ARG A 408 11.18 8.62 3.25
CA ARG A 408 11.86 7.80 4.25
C ARG A 408 12.18 6.40 3.74
N GLY A 409 12.07 6.15 2.44
CA GLY A 409 12.36 4.83 1.84
C GLY A 409 11.22 3.82 1.85
N ASN A 410 10.23 3.98 2.74
CA ASN A 410 9.07 3.10 2.92
C ASN A 410 8.09 3.06 1.73
N GLY A 411 8.16 4.01 0.80
CA GLY A 411 7.17 4.15 -0.29
C GLY A 411 7.59 3.58 -1.65
N SER A 412 8.84 3.16 -1.85
CA SER A 412 9.35 2.62 -3.14
C SER A 412 8.96 3.43 -4.40
N LEU A 413 8.92 4.76 -4.29
CA LEU A 413 8.40 5.70 -5.28
C LEU A 413 6.90 5.55 -5.64
N GLN A 414 6.07 5.20 -4.66
CA GLN A 414 4.61 5.09 -4.78
C GLN A 414 3.89 5.92 -3.70
N THR A 415 4.53 7.00 -3.25
CA THR A 415 3.96 7.86 -2.21
C THR A 415 2.68 8.52 -2.73
N ASN A 416 1.59 8.39 -1.99
CA ASN A 416 0.36 9.10 -2.30
C ASN A 416 0.34 10.47 -1.61
N PRO A 417 -0.32 11.48 -2.21
CA PRO A 417 -0.61 12.74 -1.54
C PRO A 417 -1.31 12.54 -0.19
N LEU A 418 -0.96 13.38 0.79
CA LEU A 418 -1.60 13.40 2.09
C LEU A 418 -3.05 13.80 1.94
N SER A 419 -3.94 13.03 2.55
CA SER A 419 -5.37 13.30 2.54
C SER A 419 -5.75 14.40 3.54
N TYR A 420 -4.99 14.54 4.64
CA TYR A 420 -5.37 15.29 5.85
C TYR A 420 -6.75 14.94 6.40
N ALA A 421 -7.36 13.86 5.90
CA ALA A 421 -8.68 13.40 6.31
C ALA A 421 -8.59 12.64 7.63
N ILE A 422 -7.39 12.21 8.03
CA ILE A 422 -7.15 11.29 9.15
C ILE A 422 -6.73 12.06 10.41
N CYS A 423 -5.68 12.86 10.31
CA CYS A 423 -5.15 13.66 11.42
C CYS A 423 -4.69 15.04 10.94
N ASN A 424 -4.49 15.96 11.89
CA ASN A 424 -3.99 17.31 11.63
C ASN A 424 -2.48 17.40 11.89
N GLU A 425 -1.79 16.27 11.85
CA GLU A 425 -0.35 16.23 12.07
C GLU A 425 0.37 16.94 10.92
N PRO A 426 1.46 17.67 11.19
CA PRO A 426 2.21 18.35 10.15
C PRO A 426 2.73 17.36 9.10
N TRP A 427 2.73 17.76 7.82
CA TRP A 427 3.18 16.89 6.72
C TRP A 427 4.55 16.27 6.97
N TYR A 428 5.47 17.01 7.59
CA TYR A 428 6.84 16.58 7.85
C TYR A 428 6.95 15.48 8.91
N THR A 429 5.95 15.27 9.77
CA THR A 429 5.96 14.16 10.74
C THR A 429 5.27 12.91 10.21
N ILE A 430 4.44 13.03 9.17
CA ILE A 430 3.71 11.89 8.61
C ILE A 430 4.68 10.96 7.87
N VAL A 431 4.57 9.66 8.16
CA VAL A 431 5.36 8.58 7.56
C VAL A 431 4.58 7.91 6.42
N SER A 432 3.32 7.55 6.66
CA SER A 432 2.42 6.96 5.67
C SER A 432 0.95 7.07 6.09
N GLU A 433 0.04 7.09 5.10
CA GLU A 433 -1.41 7.09 5.30
C GLU A 433 -2.06 5.93 4.53
N ALA A 434 -3.08 5.32 5.13
CA ALA A 434 -4.02 4.42 4.47
C ALA A 434 -5.44 4.92 4.69
N TYR A 435 -6.15 5.28 3.61
CA TYR A 435 -7.49 5.88 3.69
C TYR A 435 -8.50 5.12 2.80
N ASP A 436 -9.55 4.61 3.43
CA ASP A 436 -10.75 4.09 2.75
C ASP A 436 -11.75 5.24 2.59
N SER A 437 -11.72 5.87 1.41
CA SER A 437 -12.58 7.00 1.07
C SER A 437 -14.07 6.66 1.06
N GLU A 438 -14.43 5.43 0.69
CA GLU A 438 -15.83 5.00 0.68
C GLU A 438 -16.36 4.80 2.11
N ALA A 439 -15.53 4.30 3.04
CA ALA A 439 -15.92 4.16 4.45
C ALA A 439 -15.73 5.43 5.28
N GLY A 440 -14.84 6.32 4.85
CA GLY A 440 -14.37 7.45 5.66
C GLY A 440 -13.54 7.00 6.86
N VAL A 441 -12.83 5.88 6.73
CA VAL A 441 -11.94 5.33 7.76
C VAL A 441 -10.50 5.46 7.29
N GLY A 442 -9.60 5.90 8.16
CA GLY A 442 -8.20 5.96 7.82
C GLY A 442 -7.24 5.80 8.99
N PHE A 443 -6.01 5.50 8.62
CA PHE A 443 -4.89 5.20 9.48
C PHE A 443 -3.71 6.07 9.05
N CYS A 444 -3.13 6.83 9.97
CA CYS A 444 -1.98 7.67 9.71
C CYS A 444 -0.85 7.29 10.67
N LEU A 445 0.26 6.82 10.11
CA LEU A 445 1.50 6.59 10.84
C LEU A 445 2.31 7.89 10.83
N HIS A 446 2.64 8.41 12.00
CA HIS A 446 3.35 9.69 12.13
C HIS A 446 4.32 9.69 13.31
N LEU A 447 5.30 10.59 13.26
CA LEU A 447 6.20 10.89 14.37
C LEU A 447 5.51 11.87 15.34
N SER A 448 5.96 11.89 16.60
CA SER A 448 5.50 12.87 17.58
C SER A 448 6.05 14.28 17.24
N PRO A 449 5.21 15.28 16.93
CA PRO A 449 5.68 16.62 16.60
C PRO A 449 6.34 17.33 17.78
N ALA A 450 5.94 16.98 19.01
CA ALA A 450 6.43 17.62 20.22
C ALA A 450 7.90 17.27 20.53
N SER A 451 8.37 16.13 20.02
CA SER A 451 9.69 15.58 20.34
C SER A 451 10.58 15.40 19.10
N TRP A 452 10.02 15.51 17.90
CA TRP A 452 10.77 15.60 16.65
C TRP A 452 11.64 16.88 16.62
N PRO A 453 12.88 16.83 16.11
CA PRO A 453 13.56 15.69 15.46
C PRO A 453 14.37 14.81 16.42
N PHE A 454 14.27 15.00 17.73
CA PHE A 454 15.15 14.35 18.71
C PHE A 454 14.67 12.96 19.13
N ASP A 455 13.37 12.75 19.11
CA ASP A 455 12.72 11.46 19.37
C ASP A 455 11.88 11.07 18.15
N LEU A 456 12.18 9.89 17.60
CA LEU A 456 11.54 9.36 16.40
C LEU A 456 10.46 8.33 16.76
N ASN A 457 9.90 8.43 17.96
CA ASN A 457 8.80 7.58 18.36
C ASN A 457 7.60 7.73 17.42
N THR A 458 7.12 6.59 16.93
CA THR A 458 6.00 6.51 15.99
C THR A 458 4.67 6.38 16.72
N SER A 459 3.63 6.97 16.14
CA SER A 459 2.24 6.90 16.63
C SER A 459 1.31 6.60 15.47
N LEU A 460 0.19 5.94 15.75
CA LEU A 460 -0.83 5.59 14.77
C LEU A 460 -2.14 6.28 15.13
N SER A 461 -2.54 7.23 14.31
CA SER A 461 -3.85 7.86 14.41
C SER A 461 -4.87 7.09 13.57
N ILE A 462 -5.98 6.69 14.20
CA ILE A 462 -7.10 5.98 13.57
C ILE A 462 -8.31 6.89 13.61
N ARG A 463 -8.89 7.17 12.44
CA ARG A 463 -10.09 7.99 12.30
C ARG A 463 -11.20 7.19 11.66
N THR A 464 -12.37 7.29 12.25
CA THR A 464 -13.65 6.84 11.67
C THR A 464 -14.58 8.06 11.55
N PRO A 465 -15.74 7.94 10.89
CA PRO A 465 -16.74 9.00 10.90
C PRO A 465 -17.26 9.37 12.30
N LEU A 466 -17.08 8.49 13.30
CA LEU A 466 -17.65 8.65 14.65
C LEU A 466 -16.59 8.82 15.75
N SER A 467 -15.31 8.62 15.45
CA SER A 467 -14.25 8.58 16.48
C SER A 467 -12.87 8.90 15.92
N VAL A 468 -11.99 9.39 16.80
CA VAL A 468 -10.56 9.52 16.55
C VAL A 468 -9.81 8.99 17.76
N ILE A 469 -8.77 8.19 17.53
CA ILE A 469 -7.86 7.71 18.57
C ILE A 469 -6.43 7.70 18.04
N THR A 470 -5.46 8.00 18.91
CA THR A 470 -4.03 7.92 18.59
C THR A 470 -3.37 6.91 19.52
N LEU A 471 -2.72 5.92 18.93
CA LEU A 471 -1.98 4.86 19.62
C LEU A 471 -0.50 5.20 19.65
N LYS A 472 0.16 4.87 20.75
CA LYS A 472 1.60 5.10 20.94
C LYS A 472 2.41 3.96 20.35
N GLN A 473 3.73 4.17 20.20
CA GLN A 473 4.66 3.16 19.67
C GLN A 473 4.53 1.79 20.36
N GLU A 474 4.38 1.77 21.68
CA GLU A 474 4.22 0.56 22.49
C GLU A 474 3.00 -0.29 22.12
N ASP A 475 1.97 0.34 21.55
CA ASP A 475 0.74 -0.34 21.12
C ASP A 475 0.81 -0.82 19.66
N ILE A 476 1.77 -0.31 18.86
CA ILE A 476 1.80 -0.48 17.39
C ILE A 476 3.11 -1.04 16.84
N TYR A 477 4.10 -1.31 17.69
CA TYR A 477 5.43 -1.80 17.28
C TYR A 477 5.37 -3.08 16.43
N GLU A 478 4.29 -3.86 16.55
CA GLU A 478 4.06 -5.06 15.75
C GLU A 478 3.62 -4.76 14.31
N LEU A 479 3.51 -3.51 13.87
CA LEU A 479 2.99 -3.18 12.53
C LEU A 479 3.87 -2.20 11.75
N THR A 480 4.77 -1.47 12.42
CA THR A 480 5.35 -0.23 11.88
C THR A 480 6.82 -0.31 11.46
N ASN A 481 7.45 -1.49 11.50
CA ASN A 481 8.91 -1.63 11.28
C ASN A 481 9.37 -1.16 9.89
N LYS A 482 8.52 -1.31 8.86
CA LYS A 482 8.81 -0.84 7.50
C LYS A 482 8.28 0.56 7.19
N GLY A 483 7.61 1.22 8.14
CA GLY A 483 6.98 2.53 7.91
C GLY A 483 5.86 2.51 6.85
N MET A 484 5.44 1.33 6.37
CA MET A 484 4.46 1.17 5.30
C MET A 484 3.22 0.47 5.84
N ILE A 485 2.05 1.08 5.62
CA ILE A 485 0.76 0.54 6.04
C ILE A 485 -0.24 0.57 4.89
N TYR A 486 -1.09 -0.45 4.80
CA TYR A 486 -2.23 -0.50 3.88
C TYR A 486 -3.45 -1.07 4.59
N GLY A 487 -4.64 -0.60 4.25
CA GLY A 487 -5.83 -1.07 4.94
C GLY A 487 -7.09 -0.35 4.55
N ASN A 488 -8.18 -0.77 5.18
CA ASN A 488 -9.51 -0.19 5.06
C ASN A 488 -10.28 -0.37 6.38
N GLU A 489 -11.59 -0.12 6.40
CA GLU A 489 -12.38 -0.28 7.63
C GLU A 489 -12.39 -1.71 8.21
N ARG A 490 -12.00 -2.75 7.47
CA ARG A 490 -12.00 -4.16 7.91
C ARG A 490 -10.64 -4.60 8.46
N TYR A 491 -9.54 -4.07 7.92
CA TYR A 491 -8.20 -4.51 8.31
C TYR A 491 -7.13 -3.45 8.10
N LEU A 492 -6.00 -3.61 8.79
CA LEU A 492 -4.76 -2.86 8.59
C LEU A 492 -3.58 -3.84 8.48
N VAL A 493 -2.71 -3.63 7.49
CA VAL A 493 -1.56 -4.46 7.15
C VAL A 493 -0.28 -3.66 7.36
N GLY A 494 0.73 -4.28 7.94
CA GLY A 494 2.09 -3.77 8.01
C GLY A 494 3.09 -4.91 8.27
N GLU A 495 4.30 -4.57 8.68
CA GLU A 495 5.38 -5.53 8.93
C GLU A 495 6.09 -5.20 10.25
N ASN A 496 6.41 -6.22 11.03
CA ASN A 496 7.10 -6.07 12.31
C ASN A 496 8.63 -6.27 12.21
N GLY A 497 9.32 -6.07 13.33
CA GLY A 497 10.78 -6.25 13.43
C GLY A 497 11.26 -7.70 13.27
N ASN A 498 10.36 -8.68 13.39
CA ASN A 498 10.66 -10.10 13.28
C ASN A 498 10.48 -10.65 11.85
N ARG A 499 10.38 -9.77 10.84
CA ARG A 499 10.04 -10.13 9.45
C ARG A 499 8.73 -10.91 9.35
N GLU A 500 7.73 -10.48 10.10
CA GLU A 500 6.37 -11.01 9.98
C GLU A 500 5.48 -9.95 9.35
N LEU A 501 4.70 -10.37 8.36
CA LEU A 501 3.59 -9.61 7.84
C LEU A 501 2.45 -9.70 8.85
N VAL A 502 1.98 -8.54 9.32
CA VAL A 502 0.99 -8.44 10.39
C VAL A 502 -0.29 -7.83 9.86
N ILE A 503 -1.41 -8.49 10.15
CA ILE A 503 -2.75 -8.07 9.73
C ILE A 503 -3.61 -7.91 10.97
N TYR A 504 -3.95 -6.67 11.27
CA TYR A 504 -4.94 -6.30 12.27
C TYR A 504 -6.34 -6.45 11.65
N ARG A 505 -7.14 -7.39 12.15
CA ARG A 505 -8.52 -7.62 11.72
C ARG A 505 -9.47 -6.89 12.65
N PHE A 506 -10.32 -6.03 12.10
CA PHE A 506 -11.40 -5.35 12.83
C PHE A 506 -12.76 -5.99 12.56
N ASP A 507 -12.88 -6.80 11.51
CA ASP A 507 -14.13 -7.38 11.03
C ASP A 507 -14.42 -8.80 11.54
N ARG A 508 -13.39 -9.55 11.96
CA ARG A 508 -13.51 -10.96 12.37
C ARG A 508 -12.45 -11.38 13.39
N GLN A 509 -12.72 -12.50 14.05
CA GLN A 509 -11.77 -13.19 14.95
C GLN A 509 -10.79 -14.05 14.17
#